data_AF-A0A935WXN8-F1
#
_entry.id   AF-A0A935WXN8-F1
#
_cell.length_a   1.000
_cell.length_b   1.000
_cell.length_c   1.000
_cell.angle_alpha   90.00
_cell.angle_beta   90.00
_cell.angle_gamma   90.00
#
_symmetry.space_group_name_H-M   'P 1'
#
loop_
_entity.id
_entity.type
_entity.pdbx_description
1 polymer ?
#
loop_
_entity_poly.entity_id
_entity_poly.type
_entity_poly.pdbx_seq_one_letter_code
_entity_poly.pdbx_strand_id
1 'polypeptide(L)'
;MEPTWARLAWRHRVAPAWLLAAFFIGLPGARAEAEDDASDEAADSSRLDALRAVAKDRGRGASGSPAWPRVERSASGSAVAAGSDALASGEGTQDDVRVLDDQDESPVALEGARGGDETLGAETSLARPAEPDTGTGISFGSYGRVTAGSDLRGSTPRGAQVVAHGNRIVEGSYLELDLYYKLRPRNDIAIRLVTTPALSGDLFHYSGDFNAQIALRNIFAEATFSDRYMVWAGSRMVRGDDMYLLDFWPIDGLNVVGGGAEMKSGRFEGAVSLGVNRLVRPFQYQTINVADRLQGAQSIVQLDRQRFVGSTNASYRLLGDGEGVGMKVKGVIEIHGLPAGEYKRDDLTYKNLPADFGVAFGGQLGMWGFGERDSHVNLFVRLARGLAAYDELDVPSGLDEHRQSFPGASEFLLGASGNYEAGPFGVLLGSYIRRFTDADRSVKDEDDYWEGIVDVRPYVGMLDLFQVAVDVSYQQRLPRGPSPTLLEVTNPAVFQVAPMVVLSPAGNGSYARPQVRLVYAAAHLNEGARDLYPEEDIRHDRSWNHFFGLQAEWWFNSTYR
;
A
#
# COMPACT_ATOMS: atom_id res chain seq x y z
N MET A 1 -39.77 0.77 -59.07
CA MET A 1 -39.30 -0.30 -58.16
C MET A 1 -37.95 0.13 -57.63
N GLU A 2 -37.81 0.16 -56.31
CA GLU A 2 -36.52 0.13 -55.60
C GLU A 2 -35.96 -1.31 -55.58
N PRO A 3 -34.83 -1.60 -54.87
CA PRO A 3 -33.51 -0.95 -54.91
C PRO A 3 -32.40 -2.01 -55.11
N THR A 4 -31.11 -1.66 -54.99
CA THR A 4 -30.14 -2.40 -54.13
C THR A 4 -28.79 -1.68 -53.98
N TRP A 5 -28.02 -2.07 -52.96
CA TRP A 5 -26.70 -1.54 -52.59
C TRP A 5 -25.59 -2.60 -52.73
N ALA A 6 -24.33 -2.13 -52.63
CA ALA A 6 -23.13 -2.85 -52.17
C ALA A 6 -22.43 -3.89 -53.08
N ARG A 7 -21.14 -3.65 -53.35
CA ARG A 7 -19.96 -4.26 -52.65
C ARG A 7 -18.69 -3.50 -53.10
N LEU A 8 -17.78 -3.03 -52.23
CA LEU A 8 -17.02 -3.65 -51.13
C LEU A 8 -15.73 -4.35 -51.63
N ALA A 9 -14.59 -3.63 -51.56
CA ALA A 9 -13.25 -4.18 -51.79
C ALA A 9 -12.15 -3.28 -51.19
N TRP A 10 -11.88 -3.40 -49.89
CA TRP A 10 -10.60 -2.99 -49.31
C TRP A 10 -10.04 -4.11 -48.41
N ARG A 11 -8.71 -4.26 -48.38
CA ARG A 11 -8.06 -5.46 -47.83
C ARG A 11 -7.65 -5.25 -46.38
N HIS A 12 -8.13 -6.11 -45.48
CA HIS A 12 -7.40 -6.33 -44.23
C HIS A 12 -6.02 -6.91 -44.55
N ARG A 13 -4.98 -6.31 -43.98
CA ARG A 13 -3.70 -6.97 -43.69
C ARG A 13 -3.60 -7.11 -42.19
N VAL A 14 -3.63 -8.35 -41.70
CA VAL A 14 -3.28 -8.64 -40.31
C VAL A 14 -1.78 -8.41 -40.15
N ALA A 15 -1.39 -7.53 -39.23
CA ALA A 15 -0.01 -7.40 -38.76
C ALA A 15 0.12 -8.20 -37.45
N PRO A 16 1.16 -9.03 -37.27
CA PRO A 16 1.30 -9.87 -36.08
C PRO A 16 1.76 -9.05 -34.87
N ALA A 17 1.08 -9.21 -33.73
CA ALA A 17 1.35 -8.48 -32.48
C ALA A 17 2.56 -9.06 -31.70
N TRP A 18 3.75 -9.05 -32.30
CA TRP A 18 5.00 -9.54 -31.70
C TRP A 18 6.08 -8.44 -31.63
N LEU A 19 5.86 -7.43 -30.77
CA LEU A 19 6.85 -6.35 -30.55
C LEU A 19 6.91 -5.76 -29.13
N LEU A 20 6.06 -6.21 -28.18
CA LEU A 20 6.05 -5.73 -26.78
C LEU A 20 6.85 -6.60 -25.80
N ALA A 21 7.35 -7.77 -26.23
CA ALA A 21 8.06 -8.74 -25.37
C ALA A 21 9.60 -8.73 -25.54
N ALA A 22 10.16 -7.74 -26.24
CA ALA A 22 11.55 -7.75 -26.72
C ALA A 22 12.50 -6.75 -26.02
N PHE A 23 12.06 -6.07 -24.96
CA PHE A 23 12.83 -5.02 -24.28
C PHE A 23 13.48 -5.43 -22.96
N PHE A 24 13.22 -6.65 -22.48
CA PHE A 24 13.91 -7.24 -21.33
C PHE A 24 14.43 -8.64 -21.72
N ILE A 25 15.72 -8.86 -21.45
CA ILE A 25 16.61 -10.02 -21.73
C ILE A 25 17.64 -9.76 -22.84
N GLY A 26 18.91 -9.66 -22.42
CA GLY A 26 20.08 -9.91 -23.30
C GLY A 26 20.96 -8.71 -23.66
N LEU A 27 21.90 -8.36 -22.77
CA LEU A 27 23.20 -7.77 -23.17
C LEU A 27 24.33 -8.49 -22.43
N PRO A 28 25.28 -9.14 -23.14
CA PRO A 28 26.48 -9.73 -22.52
C PRO A 28 27.55 -8.66 -22.26
N GLY A 29 28.48 -8.97 -21.35
CA GLY A 29 29.35 -7.99 -20.71
C GLY A 29 30.23 -7.14 -21.64
N ALA A 30 30.26 -5.84 -21.34
CA ALA A 30 31.31 -4.92 -21.76
C ALA A 30 32.22 -4.62 -20.57
N ARG A 31 33.52 -4.89 -20.70
CA ARG A 31 34.54 -4.30 -19.82
C ARG A 31 34.68 -2.83 -20.20
N ALA A 32 34.54 -1.94 -19.23
CA ALA A 32 35.12 -0.60 -19.30
C ALA A 32 36.39 -0.59 -18.43
N GLU A 33 37.42 0.08 -18.90
CA GLU A 33 38.71 0.17 -18.21
C GLU A 33 38.65 1.29 -17.14
N ALA A 34 39.35 1.08 -16.03
CA ALA A 34 39.53 2.08 -14.99
C ALA A 34 40.98 2.56 -15.03
N GLU A 35 41.19 3.87 -15.17
CA GLU A 35 42.48 4.52 -14.95
C GLU A 35 42.49 5.24 -13.60
N ASP A 36 43.57 5.00 -12.85
CA ASP A 36 44.13 5.74 -11.73
C ASP A 36 43.23 6.59 -10.82
N ASP A 37 43.00 6.06 -9.60
CA ASP A 37 43.15 6.87 -8.38
C ASP A 37 43.70 6.01 -7.22
N ALA A 38 44.97 5.61 -7.32
CA ALA A 38 45.59 4.59 -6.47
C ALA A 38 46.58 5.17 -5.44
N SER A 39 46.09 5.73 -4.32
CA SER A 39 46.98 6.30 -3.28
C SER A 39 46.63 6.10 -1.80
N ASP A 40 45.61 5.30 -1.42
CA ASP A 40 45.25 5.08 0.02
C ASP A 40 45.16 3.61 0.51
N GLU A 41 44.99 2.60 -0.35
CA GLU A 41 44.78 1.19 0.10
C GLU A 41 46.00 0.53 0.80
N ALA A 42 47.18 1.15 0.73
CA ALA A 42 48.42 0.60 1.31
C ALA A 42 48.42 0.54 2.85
N ALA A 43 47.51 1.23 3.54
CA ALA A 43 47.49 1.30 5.00
C ALA A 43 46.75 0.12 5.67
N ASP A 44 45.57 -0.27 5.18
CA ASP A 44 44.60 -1.03 6.00
C ASP A 44 44.78 -2.56 5.93
N SER A 45 45.38 -3.07 4.86
CA SER A 45 45.79 -4.49 4.76
C SER A 45 46.70 -4.92 5.94
N SER A 46 47.55 -4.00 6.43
CA SER A 46 48.43 -4.24 7.58
C SER A 46 47.67 -4.48 8.90
N ARG A 47 46.46 -3.94 9.06
CA ARG A 47 45.61 -4.12 10.25
C ARG A 47 44.88 -5.45 10.25
N LEU A 48 44.39 -5.89 9.09
CA LEU A 48 43.66 -7.15 8.95
C LEU A 48 44.53 -8.36 9.28
N ASP A 49 45.79 -8.37 8.84
CA ASP A 49 46.71 -9.46 9.18
C ASP A 49 47.21 -9.41 10.63
N ALA A 50 47.33 -8.22 11.23
CA ALA A 50 47.60 -8.07 12.66
C ALA A 50 46.47 -8.66 13.53
N LEU A 51 45.20 -8.42 13.17
CA LEU A 51 44.03 -9.00 13.86
C LEU A 51 43.96 -10.53 13.67
N ARG A 52 44.27 -11.04 12.47
CA ARG A 52 44.36 -12.48 12.20
C ARG A 52 45.49 -13.17 12.97
N ALA A 53 46.59 -12.48 13.28
CA ALA A 53 47.64 -13.01 14.15
C ALA A 53 47.15 -13.16 15.60
N VAL A 54 46.51 -12.12 16.17
CA VAL A 54 45.99 -12.14 17.55
C VAL A 54 44.92 -13.21 17.77
N ALA A 55 44.06 -13.45 16.78
CA ALA A 55 43.04 -14.49 16.84
C ALA A 55 43.61 -15.93 16.92
N LYS A 56 44.83 -16.15 16.43
CA LYS A 56 45.40 -17.50 16.25
C LYS A 56 46.16 -18.04 17.47
N ASP A 57 46.58 -17.16 18.38
CA ASP A 57 47.45 -17.51 19.52
C ASP A 57 46.67 -17.93 20.79
N ARG A 58 45.38 -17.58 20.90
CA ARG A 58 44.51 -18.00 22.03
C ARG A 58 44.09 -19.49 21.99
N GLY A 59 44.59 -20.27 21.04
CA GLY A 59 44.17 -21.65 20.77
C GLY A 59 44.84 -22.76 21.58
N ARG A 60 45.65 -22.46 22.62
CA ARG A 60 46.40 -23.50 23.37
C ARG A 60 46.48 -23.29 24.89
N GLY A 61 45.58 -23.98 25.61
CA GLY A 61 45.89 -24.60 26.90
C GLY A 61 45.54 -23.83 28.18
N ALA A 62 44.46 -24.25 28.85
CA ALA A 62 44.40 -24.44 30.31
C ALA A 62 43.10 -25.17 30.69
N SER A 63 43.18 -26.26 31.46
CA SER A 63 42.00 -26.91 32.06
C SER A 63 41.69 -26.28 33.42
N GLY A 64 40.51 -25.67 33.58
CA GLY A 64 40.07 -25.12 34.87
C GLY A 64 38.66 -24.53 34.81
N SER A 65 37.66 -25.31 35.20
CA SER A 65 36.26 -24.88 35.25
C SER A 65 35.98 -23.98 36.45
N PRO A 66 35.51 -22.73 36.27
CA PRO A 66 34.95 -21.93 37.36
C PRO A 66 33.58 -22.48 37.77
N ALA A 67 33.34 -22.64 39.06
CA ALA A 67 32.03 -23.04 39.57
C ALA A 67 31.07 -21.83 39.62
N TRP A 68 29.90 -21.96 39.01
CA TRP A 68 28.80 -21.01 39.19
C TRP A 68 28.06 -21.28 40.51
N PRO A 69 27.66 -20.24 41.28
CA PRO A 69 26.94 -20.44 42.52
C PRO A 69 25.53 -20.97 42.27
N ARG A 70 25.23 -22.16 42.82
CA ARG A 70 23.89 -22.76 42.80
C ARG A 70 22.98 -21.99 43.75
N VAL A 71 22.07 -21.18 43.19
CA VAL A 71 20.95 -20.61 43.95
C VAL A 71 19.89 -21.69 44.15
N GLU A 72 19.54 -21.97 45.39
CA GLU A 72 18.55 -22.98 45.75
C GLU A 72 17.14 -22.43 45.57
N ARG A 73 16.27 -23.18 44.87
CA ARG A 73 14.81 -22.98 44.92
C ARG A 73 14.19 -24.08 45.77
N SER A 74 13.78 -23.75 46.99
CA SER A 74 13.04 -24.64 47.87
C SER A 74 11.63 -24.89 47.31
N ALA A 75 11.31 -26.15 47.02
CA ALA A 75 9.93 -26.54 46.69
C ALA A 75 9.15 -26.81 47.98
N SER A 76 8.03 -26.11 48.18
CA SER A 76 7.04 -26.40 49.21
C SER A 76 5.65 -26.16 48.66
N GLY A 77 4.97 -27.22 48.22
CA GLY A 77 3.57 -27.15 47.80
C GLY A 77 2.64 -27.63 48.90
N SER A 78 1.44 -27.04 48.96
CA SER A 78 0.25 -27.73 49.47
C SER A 78 -0.99 -27.13 48.80
N ALA A 79 -1.90 -27.99 48.39
CA ALA A 79 -3.29 -27.61 48.15
C ALA A 79 -4.11 -27.78 49.44
N VAL A 80 -5.28 -27.15 49.50
CA VAL A 80 -6.54 -27.60 50.14
C VAL A 80 -7.64 -26.62 49.72
N ALA A 81 -8.91 -27.02 49.81
CA ALA A 81 -10.03 -26.41 49.09
C ALA A 81 -11.02 -25.59 49.96
N ALA A 82 -11.77 -24.72 49.28
CA ALA A 82 -13.17 -24.30 49.52
C ALA A 82 -13.60 -23.72 50.90
N GLY A 83 -14.36 -22.62 50.88
CA GLY A 83 -15.12 -22.16 52.06
C GLY A 83 -15.65 -20.72 52.01
N SER A 84 -16.81 -20.53 51.39
CA SER A 84 -17.94 -19.64 51.77
C SER A 84 -17.77 -18.37 52.65
N ASP A 85 -18.60 -17.38 52.28
CA ASP A 85 -19.27 -16.35 53.10
C ASP A 85 -18.56 -15.03 53.42
N ALA A 86 -19.39 -13.98 53.44
CA ALA A 86 -19.01 -12.57 53.38
C ALA A 86 -19.19 -11.86 54.73
N LEU A 87 -18.53 -10.70 54.87
CA LEU A 87 -19.14 -9.47 55.39
C LEU A 87 -18.25 -8.25 55.07
N ALA A 88 -18.77 -7.03 55.28
CA ALA A 88 -18.26 -5.82 54.62
C ALA A 88 -17.59 -4.79 55.55
N SER A 89 -16.36 -4.41 55.20
CA SER A 89 -15.77 -3.08 55.37
C SER A 89 -14.56 -2.95 54.43
N GLY A 90 -14.23 -1.79 53.85
CA GLY A 90 -14.82 -0.47 54.07
C GLY A 90 -13.79 0.65 54.22
N GLU A 91 -12.67 0.59 53.51
CA GLU A 91 -11.63 1.64 53.52
C GLU A 91 -10.91 1.68 52.16
N GLY A 92 -10.49 2.87 51.71
CA GLY A 92 -9.97 3.10 50.37
C GLY A 92 -8.46 3.31 50.33
N THR A 93 -7.75 2.48 49.56
CA THR A 93 -6.36 2.68 49.09
C THR A 93 -6.35 2.24 47.63
N GLN A 94 -6.11 3.17 46.68
CA GLN A 94 -4.78 3.60 46.22
C GLN A 94 -4.19 2.59 45.23
N ASP A 95 -4.76 2.57 44.01
CA ASP A 95 -4.32 1.69 42.92
C ASP A 95 -2.95 2.08 42.35
N ASP A 96 -2.14 1.06 42.05
CA ASP A 96 -0.88 1.19 41.34
C ASP A 96 -1.08 1.49 39.85
N VAL A 97 -0.26 2.39 39.30
CA VAL A 97 -0.16 2.58 37.85
C VAL A 97 0.61 1.41 37.23
N ARG A 98 -0.12 0.37 36.81
CA ARG A 98 0.44 -0.64 35.90
C ARG A 98 0.56 -0.08 34.49
N VAL A 99 1.73 -0.32 33.89
CA VAL A 99 1.91 -0.24 32.44
C VAL A 99 1.05 -1.33 31.79
N LEU A 100 0.33 -0.97 30.73
CA LEU A 100 -0.34 -1.93 29.87
C LEU A 100 0.61 -2.27 28.71
N ASP A 101 1.00 -3.54 28.65
CA ASP A 101 1.48 -4.18 27.42
C ASP A 101 0.28 -4.58 26.55
N ASP A 102 0.58 -5.14 25.37
CA ASP A 102 -0.36 -5.44 24.29
C ASP A 102 -1.58 -6.34 24.61
N GLN A 103 -2.57 -6.20 23.71
CA GLN A 103 -3.67 -7.11 23.36
C GLN A 103 -5.05 -7.00 24.04
N ASP A 104 -6.03 -7.38 23.21
CA ASP A 104 -7.35 -8.00 23.45
C ASP A 104 -8.61 -7.22 23.90
N GLU A 105 -9.66 -7.55 23.11
CA GLU A 105 -11.10 -7.67 23.38
C GLU A 105 -12.01 -6.48 23.72
N SER A 106 -13.17 -6.50 23.05
CA SER A 106 -14.41 -5.80 23.38
C SER A 106 -15.60 -6.79 23.36
N PRO A 107 -16.50 -6.78 24.36
CA PRO A 107 -17.85 -7.34 24.24
C PRO A 107 -18.94 -6.43 24.86
N VAL A 108 -20.25 -6.42 24.52
CA VAL A 108 -21.14 -7.20 23.62
C VAL A 108 -21.96 -6.16 22.78
N ALA A 109 -23.21 -6.22 22.25
CA ALA A 109 -24.38 -7.13 22.09
C ALA A 109 -25.39 -6.43 21.10
N LEU A 110 -26.45 -7.02 20.53
CA LEU A 110 -26.90 -8.39 20.21
C LEU A 110 -28.13 -8.30 19.27
N GLU A 111 -28.33 -9.30 18.38
CA GLU A 111 -29.59 -9.66 17.66
C GLU A 111 -30.28 -8.63 16.71
N GLY A 112 -30.98 -9.00 15.62
CA GLY A 112 -31.08 -10.31 14.94
C GLY A 112 -32.37 -10.50 14.09
N ALA A 113 -32.26 -10.94 12.82
CA ALA A 113 -33.32 -11.50 11.93
C ALA A 113 -32.63 -11.94 10.58
N ARG A 114 -32.91 -13.02 9.83
CA ARG A 114 -34.15 -13.69 9.34
C ARG A 114 -35.02 -12.80 8.44
N GLY A 115 -35.32 -13.11 7.17
CA GLY A 115 -34.94 -14.20 6.26
C GLY A 115 -35.93 -14.28 5.09
N GLY A 116 -35.52 -14.72 3.89
CA GLY A 116 -36.39 -14.79 2.70
C GLY A 116 -35.74 -15.49 1.50
N ASP A 117 -36.55 -16.08 0.63
CA ASP A 117 -36.17 -16.97 -0.48
C ASP A 117 -36.93 -16.57 -1.75
N GLU A 118 -36.28 -16.60 -2.93
CA GLU A 118 -36.96 -16.70 -4.23
C GLU A 118 -36.00 -17.13 -5.37
N THR A 119 -36.58 -17.60 -6.49
CA THR A 119 -35.90 -18.54 -7.42
C THR A 119 -35.57 -17.99 -8.81
N LEU A 120 -34.68 -18.72 -9.50
CA LEU A 120 -34.12 -18.45 -10.83
C LEU A 120 -35.14 -18.08 -11.93
N GLY A 121 -34.81 -17.05 -12.71
CA GLY A 121 -35.41 -16.76 -14.02
C GLY A 121 -34.41 -16.02 -14.90
N ALA A 122 -34.17 -16.52 -16.12
CA ALA A 122 -33.17 -15.97 -17.04
C ALA A 122 -33.82 -15.21 -18.19
N GLU A 123 -33.76 -13.87 -18.15
CA GLU A 123 -34.00 -13.02 -19.33
C GLU A 123 -32.89 -11.98 -19.46
N THR A 124 -32.55 -11.66 -20.72
CA THR A 124 -31.59 -10.62 -21.07
C THR A 124 -32.20 -9.23 -20.87
N SER A 125 -32.34 -8.81 -19.63
CA SER A 125 -32.64 -7.41 -19.34
C SER A 125 -31.43 -6.57 -19.72
N LEU A 126 -31.50 -5.96 -20.92
CA LEU A 126 -30.92 -4.64 -21.13
C LEU A 126 -31.24 -3.77 -19.91
N ALA A 127 -30.29 -2.93 -19.47
CA ALA A 127 -30.54 -2.02 -18.35
C ALA A 127 -31.83 -1.24 -18.63
N ARG A 128 -32.77 -1.23 -17.67
CA ARG A 128 -33.89 -0.28 -17.71
C ARG A 128 -33.27 1.10 -17.94
N PRO A 129 -33.87 1.98 -18.76
CA PRO A 129 -33.50 3.39 -18.74
C PRO A 129 -33.54 3.83 -17.28
N ALA A 130 -32.38 4.22 -16.75
CA ALA A 130 -32.36 4.83 -15.42
C ALA A 130 -33.31 6.02 -15.48
N GLU A 131 -34.11 6.23 -14.42
CA GLU A 131 -34.75 7.53 -14.27
C GLU A 131 -33.65 8.59 -14.35
N PRO A 132 -33.85 9.67 -15.12
CA PRO A 132 -32.78 10.60 -15.43
C PRO A 132 -32.20 11.13 -14.12
N ASP A 133 -30.92 10.85 -13.86
CA ASP A 133 -30.22 11.26 -12.62
C ASP A 133 -30.43 12.76 -12.45
N THR A 134 -31.27 13.12 -11.47
CA THR A 134 -31.69 14.49 -11.24
C THR A 134 -30.55 15.35 -10.68
N GLY A 135 -29.37 14.76 -10.46
CA GLY A 135 -28.24 15.38 -9.77
C GLY A 135 -28.53 15.62 -8.29
N THR A 136 -29.52 14.92 -7.73
CA THR A 136 -30.04 15.17 -6.37
C THR A 136 -30.38 13.88 -5.64
N GLY A 137 -30.16 13.85 -4.33
CA GLY A 137 -30.52 12.73 -3.47
C GLY A 137 -29.34 11.79 -3.15
N ILE A 138 -29.67 10.63 -2.60
CA ILE A 138 -28.69 9.63 -2.14
C ILE A 138 -28.21 8.80 -3.33
N SER A 139 -26.90 8.53 -3.38
CA SER A 139 -26.31 7.55 -4.28
C SER A 139 -25.32 6.67 -3.51
N PHE A 140 -25.08 5.46 -4.00
CA PHE A 140 -24.25 4.45 -3.36
C PHE A 140 -23.27 3.84 -4.36
N GLY A 141 -22.05 3.60 -3.91
CA GLY A 141 -21.02 2.82 -4.55
C GLY A 141 -20.24 1.97 -3.54
N SER A 142 -19.43 1.06 -4.04
CA SER A 142 -18.53 0.27 -3.21
C SER A 142 -17.32 -0.19 -4.02
N TYR A 143 -16.21 -0.38 -3.33
CA TYR A 143 -15.07 -1.21 -3.74
C TYR A 143 -14.88 -2.29 -2.67
N GLY A 144 -14.41 -3.48 -3.04
CA GLY A 144 -14.02 -4.46 -2.05
C GLY A 144 -13.46 -5.76 -2.61
N ARG A 145 -12.80 -6.50 -1.72
CA ARG A 145 -12.23 -7.83 -1.94
C ARG A 145 -12.48 -8.72 -0.73
N VAL A 146 -12.79 -9.99 -0.96
CA VAL A 146 -12.89 -11.03 0.07
C VAL A 146 -12.01 -12.20 -0.34
N THR A 147 -11.14 -12.63 0.57
CA THR A 147 -10.20 -13.73 0.36
C THR A 147 -10.47 -14.85 1.36
N ALA A 148 -10.67 -16.08 0.88
CA ALA A 148 -10.83 -17.27 1.72
C ALA A 148 -10.02 -18.44 1.14
N GLY A 149 -9.00 -18.91 1.87
CA GLY A 149 -8.08 -19.95 1.38
C GLY A 149 -7.13 -20.48 2.45
N SER A 150 -6.21 -21.34 2.05
CA SER A 150 -5.19 -21.97 2.91
C SER A 150 -3.80 -21.96 2.25
N ASP A 151 -2.75 -22.07 3.08
CA ASP A 151 -1.36 -22.30 2.66
C ASP A 151 -1.07 -23.74 2.15
N LEU A 152 -2.10 -24.58 2.05
CA LEU A 152 -2.05 -26.03 1.76
C LEU A 152 -1.31 -26.88 2.82
N ARG A 153 -0.99 -26.32 3.99
CA ARG A 153 -0.37 -27.02 5.13
C ARG A 153 -1.18 -26.89 6.42
N GLY A 154 -2.37 -26.27 6.35
CA GLY A 154 -3.33 -26.13 7.44
C GLY A 154 -3.36 -24.75 8.10
N SER A 155 -2.65 -23.76 7.55
CA SER A 155 -2.62 -22.38 8.06
C SER A 155 -3.31 -21.40 7.11
N THR A 156 -3.62 -20.22 7.64
CA THR A 156 -4.01 -19.04 6.86
C THR A 156 -2.88 -18.67 5.88
N PRO A 157 -3.15 -18.37 4.60
CA PRO A 157 -2.12 -17.99 3.65
C PRO A 157 -1.54 -16.62 3.99
N ARG A 158 -0.26 -16.41 3.68
CA ARG A 158 0.45 -15.13 3.81
C ARG A 158 1.03 -14.72 2.46
N GLY A 159 0.95 -13.44 2.13
CA GLY A 159 1.65 -12.88 0.97
C GLY A 159 3.17 -12.96 1.14
N ALA A 160 3.87 -13.19 0.03
CA ALA A 160 5.32 -13.12 -0.05
C ALA A 160 5.71 -11.82 -0.77
N GLN A 161 6.14 -10.82 -0.01
CA GLN A 161 6.57 -9.53 -0.53
C GLN A 161 7.92 -9.11 0.07
N VAL A 162 8.84 -8.66 -0.78
CA VAL A 162 10.20 -8.19 -0.42
C VAL A 162 10.49 -6.77 -0.92
N VAL A 163 9.48 -6.11 -1.50
CA VAL A 163 9.49 -4.74 -2.01
C VAL A 163 8.32 -3.96 -1.43
N ALA A 164 8.37 -2.63 -1.43
CA ALA A 164 7.36 -1.77 -0.78
C ALA A 164 5.91 -1.99 -1.30
N HIS A 165 5.73 -2.31 -2.60
CA HIS A 165 4.44 -2.58 -3.21
C HIS A 165 4.49 -3.87 -4.05
N GLY A 166 4.28 -5.02 -3.41
CA GLY A 166 4.22 -6.31 -4.11
C GLY A 166 2.91 -6.52 -4.89
N ASN A 167 2.74 -7.69 -5.50
CA ASN A 167 1.54 -7.99 -6.29
C ASN A 167 0.32 -8.36 -5.45
N ARG A 168 -0.86 -7.97 -5.93
CA ARG A 168 -2.14 -7.99 -5.20
C ARG A 168 -2.87 -9.33 -5.12
N ILE A 169 -2.35 -10.40 -5.73
CA ILE A 169 -3.15 -11.64 -5.91
C ILE A 169 -3.34 -12.46 -4.61
N VAL A 170 -2.62 -12.15 -3.53
CA VAL A 170 -2.85 -12.72 -2.18
C VAL A 170 -2.92 -11.60 -1.15
N GLU A 171 -4.04 -10.90 -1.14
CA GLU A 171 -4.34 -9.80 -0.22
C GLU A 171 -5.38 -10.16 0.83
N GLY A 172 -5.34 -9.43 1.96
CA GLY A 172 -6.38 -9.45 2.98
C GLY A 172 -7.70 -8.85 2.48
N SER A 173 -8.80 -9.33 3.07
CA SER A 173 -10.15 -8.85 2.80
C SER A 173 -10.30 -7.36 3.15
N TYR A 174 -11.05 -6.62 2.33
CA TYR A 174 -11.21 -5.18 2.43
C TYR A 174 -12.53 -4.73 1.82
N LEU A 175 -13.16 -3.70 2.38
CA LEU A 175 -14.42 -3.14 1.91
C LEU A 175 -14.44 -1.63 2.07
N GLU A 176 -14.91 -0.91 1.05
CA GLU A 176 -15.29 0.50 1.11
C GLU A 176 -16.76 0.68 0.71
N LEU A 177 -17.46 1.56 1.41
CA LEU A 177 -18.87 1.90 1.18
C LEU A 177 -18.98 3.40 0.83
N ASP A 178 -18.96 3.73 -0.46
CA ASP A 178 -19.08 5.11 -0.92
C ASP A 178 -20.53 5.59 -0.81
N LEU A 179 -20.81 6.42 0.20
CA LEU A 179 -22.10 7.06 0.42
C LEU A 179 -22.06 8.49 -0.10
N TYR A 180 -23.00 8.83 -0.97
CA TYR A 180 -23.11 10.17 -1.57
C TYR A 180 -24.43 10.85 -1.24
N TYR A 181 -24.39 12.16 -1.02
CA TYR A 181 -25.57 13.01 -1.11
C TYR A 181 -25.33 14.11 -2.14
N LYS A 182 -26.05 14.03 -3.27
CA LYS A 182 -25.98 14.99 -4.37
C LYS A 182 -27.01 16.10 -4.19
N LEU A 183 -26.66 17.32 -4.60
CA LEU A 183 -27.55 18.48 -4.69
C LEU A 183 -27.22 19.29 -5.94
N ARG A 184 -28.23 19.80 -6.66
CA ARG A 184 -28.04 20.74 -7.78
C ARG A 184 -28.87 22.02 -7.54
N PRO A 185 -28.46 22.91 -6.61
CA PRO A 185 -29.23 24.09 -6.24
C PRO A 185 -29.40 25.11 -7.38
N ARG A 186 -28.59 25.03 -8.44
CA ARG A 186 -28.76 25.75 -9.71
C ARG A 186 -28.23 24.91 -10.86
N ASN A 187 -28.67 25.18 -12.10
CA ASN A 187 -28.21 24.44 -13.28
C ASN A 187 -26.68 24.46 -13.43
N ASP A 188 -26.04 25.56 -13.04
CA ASP A 188 -24.60 25.81 -13.08
C ASP A 188 -23.84 25.41 -11.80
N ILE A 189 -24.51 24.92 -10.76
CA ILE A 189 -23.89 24.56 -9.47
C ILE A 189 -24.36 23.17 -9.02
N ALA A 190 -23.44 22.20 -8.99
CA ALA A 190 -23.64 20.90 -8.36
C ALA A 190 -22.81 20.82 -7.06
N ILE A 191 -23.36 20.18 -6.03
CA ILE A 191 -22.72 19.94 -4.74
C ILE A 191 -22.84 18.44 -4.45
N ARG A 192 -21.76 17.84 -3.93
CA ARG A 192 -21.76 16.43 -3.51
C ARG A 192 -21.10 16.34 -2.13
N LEU A 193 -21.80 15.71 -1.19
CA LEU A 193 -21.20 15.20 0.04
C LEU A 193 -20.76 13.76 -0.21
N VAL A 194 -19.58 13.40 0.29
CA VAL A 194 -18.98 12.07 0.16
C VAL A 194 -18.59 11.58 1.54
N THR A 195 -19.01 10.36 1.89
CA THR A 195 -18.57 9.65 3.10
C THR A 195 -18.20 8.22 2.72
N THR A 196 -16.98 7.80 3.01
CA THR A 196 -16.48 6.45 2.68
C THR A 196 -15.92 5.78 3.95
N PRO A 197 -16.73 5.00 4.68
CA PRO A 197 -16.23 4.04 5.65
C PRO A 197 -15.50 2.91 4.91
N ALA A 198 -14.25 2.70 5.27
CA ALA A 198 -13.45 1.54 4.93
C ALA A 198 -13.43 0.56 6.11
N LEU A 199 -13.39 -0.73 5.79
CA LEU A 199 -13.38 -1.83 6.75
C LEU A 199 -12.26 -2.80 6.38
N SER A 200 -11.45 -3.20 7.38
CA SER A 200 -10.32 -4.13 7.25
C SER A 200 -10.15 -4.97 8.53
N GLY A 201 -9.19 -5.89 8.56
CA GLY A 201 -8.96 -6.81 9.69
C GLY A 201 -9.97 -7.97 9.71
N ASP A 202 -10.42 -8.36 10.91
CA ASP A 202 -11.31 -9.51 11.11
C ASP A 202 -12.78 -9.16 10.80
N LEU A 203 -13.06 -9.01 9.50
CA LEU A 203 -14.36 -8.65 8.96
C LEU A 203 -15.41 -9.77 8.98
N PHE A 204 -14.98 -11.01 9.20
CA PHE A 204 -15.79 -12.20 8.98
C PHE A 204 -15.58 -13.23 10.08
N HIS A 205 -16.57 -14.12 10.22
CA HIS A 205 -16.69 -15.25 11.16
C HIS A 205 -15.56 -16.33 11.11
N TYR A 206 -14.35 -16.00 10.67
CA TYR A 206 -13.24 -16.93 10.48
C TYR A 206 -12.47 -17.20 11.77
N SER A 207 -12.11 -16.17 12.53
CA SER A 207 -11.48 -16.27 13.85
C SER A 207 -12.50 -16.51 14.96
N GLY A 208 -13.71 -15.95 14.82
CA GLY A 208 -14.73 -15.89 15.87
C GLY A 208 -14.71 -14.57 16.64
N ASP A 209 -13.66 -13.76 16.48
CA ASP A 209 -13.64 -12.34 16.82
C ASP A 209 -14.31 -11.51 15.71
N PHE A 210 -14.75 -10.30 16.06
CA PHE A 210 -15.39 -9.32 15.18
C PHE A 210 -14.73 -7.93 15.29
N ASN A 211 -13.45 -7.89 15.65
CA ASN A 211 -12.62 -6.69 15.79
C ASN A 211 -12.25 -6.07 14.43
N ALA A 212 -13.28 -5.70 13.66
CA ALA A 212 -13.17 -5.05 12.36
C ALA A 212 -12.61 -3.63 12.51
N GLN A 213 -11.50 -3.35 11.83
CA GLN A 213 -10.87 -2.03 11.79
C GLN A 213 -11.64 -1.12 10.82
N ILE A 214 -12.39 -0.17 11.36
CA ILE A 214 -13.22 0.78 10.60
C ILE A 214 -12.54 2.16 10.54
N ALA A 215 -12.37 2.71 9.34
CA ALA A 215 -11.79 4.03 9.11
C ALA A 215 -12.66 4.88 8.17
N LEU A 216 -12.98 6.12 8.55
CA LEU A 216 -13.65 7.09 7.67
C LEU A 216 -12.63 7.75 6.74
N ARG A 217 -12.35 7.14 5.58
CA ARG A 217 -11.26 7.57 4.68
C ARG A 217 -11.61 8.86 3.92
N ASN A 218 -12.83 8.94 3.41
CA ASN A 218 -13.41 10.18 2.90
C ASN A 218 -14.50 10.67 3.86
N ILE A 219 -14.48 11.95 4.18
CA ILE A 219 -15.64 12.71 4.66
C ILE A 219 -15.46 14.17 4.22
N PHE A 220 -15.99 14.50 3.04
CA PHE A 220 -15.80 15.81 2.42
C PHE A 220 -17.04 16.32 1.68
N ALA A 221 -17.07 17.64 1.48
CA ALA A 221 -18.00 18.31 0.59
C ALA A 221 -17.24 18.88 -0.61
N GLU A 222 -17.80 18.74 -1.80
CA GLU A 222 -17.33 19.37 -3.03
C GLU A 222 -18.45 20.20 -3.69
N ALA A 223 -18.06 21.25 -4.42
CA ALA A 223 -18.96 22.07 -5.22
C ALA A 223 -18.34 22.31 -6.61
N THR A 224 -19.06 21.94 -7.66
CA THR A 224 -18.70 22.12 -9.07
C THR A 224 -19.50 23.27 -9.68
N PHE A 225 -18.81 24.18 -10.35
CA PHE A 225 -19.34 25.38 -11.01
C PHE A 225 -19.14 25.30 -12.53
N SER A 226 -20.25 25.37 -13.26
CA SER A 226 -20.31 25.38 -14.74
C SER A 226 -19.49 24.27 -15.40
N ASP A 227 -19.39 23.12 -14.73
CA ASP A 227 -18.63 21.92 -15.11
C ASP A 227 -17.14 22.20 -15.45
N ARG A 228 -16.57 23.29 -14.90
CA ARG A 228 -15.20 23.79 -15.16
C ARG A 228 -14.35 23.95 -13.91
N TYR A 229 -14.93 24.43 -12.82
CA TYR A 229 -14.24 24.64 -11.56
C TYR A 229 -14.87 23.75 -10.51
N MET A 230 -14.07 23.08 -9.70
CA MET A 230 -14.55 22.34 -8.53
C MET A 230 -13.72 22.75 -7.32
N VAL A 231 -14.36 22.95 -6.17
CA VAL A 231 -13.69 23.18 -4.88
C VAL A 231 -14.15 22.14 -3.87
N TRP A 232 -13.28 21.74 -2.95
CA TRP A 232 -13.60 20.72 -1.94
C TRP A 232 -12.99 21.04 -0.57
N ALA A 233 -13.62 20.54 0.49
CA ALA A 233 -13.11 20.62 1.86
C ALA A 233 -13.58 19.42 2.72
N GLY A 234 -12.68 18.88 3.55
CA GLY A 234 -12.91 17.73 4.43
C GLY A 234 -11.71 16.77 4.49
N SER A 235 -11.96 15.51 4.84
CA SER A 235 -10.98 14.42 4.63
C SER A 235 -11.20 13.83 3.24
N ARG A 236 -10.16 13.82 2.39
CA ARG A 236 -10.23 13.27 1.02
C ARG A 236 -8.95 12.51 0.68
N MET A 237 -9.13 11.39 -0.03
CA MET A 237 -8.06 10.74 -0.79
C MET A 237 -7.88 11.46 -2.13
N VAL A 238 -6.73 12.12 -2.31
CA VAL A 238 -6.36 12.88 -3.50
C VAL A 238 -5.48 11.99 -4.37
N ARG A 239 -6.12 11.26 -5.29
CA ARG A 239 -5.50 10.19 -6.08
C ARG A 239 -5.57 10.40 -7.60
N GLY A 240 -4.55 9.90 -8.28
CA GLY A 240 -4.50 9.78 -9.75
C GLY A 240 -4.68 8.34 -10.26
N ASP A 241 -4.15 8.09 -11.47
CA ASP A 241 -4.06 6.74 -12.04
C ASP A 241 -3.13 5.83 -11.22
N ASP A 242 -3.44 4.53 -11.18
CA ASP A 242 -2.77 3.54 -10.35
C ASP A 242 -1.91 2.54 -11.14
N MET A 243 -1.20 1.69 -10.40
CA MET A 243 -0.67 0.41 -10.85
C MET A 243 -1.60 -0.69 -10.35
N TYR A 244 -2.72 -0.93 -11.04
CA TYR A 244 -3.79 -1.82 -10.55
C TYR A 244 -3.30 -3.17 -9.98
N LEU A 245 -2.36 -3.86 -10.63
CA LEU A 245 -1.82 -5.15 -10.16
C LEU A 245 -1.04 -5.07 -8.83
N LEU A 246 -0.64 -3.87 -8.41
CA LEU A 246 0.20 -3.58 -7.23
C LEU A 246 -0.55 -2.77 -6.14
N ASP A 247 -1.84 -2.43 -6.36
CA ASP A 247 -2.68 -1.61 -5.45
C ASP A 247 -2.04 -0.26 -5.05
N PHE A 248 -1.26 0.35 -5.96
CA PHE A 248 -0.30 1.44 -5.67
C PHE A 248 -0.51 2.69 -6.57
N TRP A 249 -0.37 3.89 -5.98
CA TRP A 249 -0.51 5.20 -6.63
C TRP A 249 0.85 5.93 -6.75
N PRO A 250 1.52 5.95 -7.92
CA PRO A 250 2.97 6.23 -7.97
C PRO A 250 3.39 7.70 -7.87
N ILE A 251 2.49 8.66 -8.12
CA ILE A 251 2.84 10.10 -8.22
C ILE A 251 1.85 11.07 -7.58
N ASP A 252 0.65 10.62 -7.21
CA ASP A 252 -0.31 11.34 -6.37
C ASP A 252 -1.26 10.33 -5.70
N GLY A 253 -0.93 9.95 -4.46
CA GLY A 253 -1.63 8.92 -3.66
C GLY A 253 -2.27 9.42 -2.35
N LEU A 254 -2.17 10.73 -2.09
CA LEU A 254 -2.23 11.35 -0.76
C LEU A 254 -3.58 11.22 -0.05
N ASN A 255 -3.55 10.97 1.26
CA ASN A 255 -4.66 11.02 2.19
C ASN A 255 -4.52 12.32 3.02
N VAL A 256 -5.48 13.25 2.96
CA VAL A 256 -5.36 14.57 3.62
C VAL A 256 -6.67 15.07 4.26
N VAL A 257 -6.56 15.72 5.41
CA VAL A 257 -7.63 16.56 5.98
C VAL A 257 -7.35 18.03 5.65
N GLY A 258 -8.23 18.66 4.87
CA GLY A 258 -8.01 20.03 4.39
C GLY A 258 -9.00 20.43 3.29
N GLY A 259 -8.49 20.90 2.16
CA GLY A 259 -9.30 21.29 1.02
C GLY A 259 -8.47 21.60 -0.24
N GLY A 260 -9.16 21.88 -1.35
CA GLY A 260 -8.50 22.13 -2.62
C GLY A 260 -9.44 22.62 -3.72
N ALA A 261 -8.87 22.85 -4.90
CA ALA A 261 -9.57 23.33 -6.08
C ALA A 261 -9.03 22.66 -7.35
N GLU A 262 -9.92 22.43 -8.31
CA GLU A 262 -9.66 21.83 -9.62
C GLU A 262 -10.23 22.75 -10.72
N MET A 263 -9.54 22.87 -11.85
CA MET A 263 -9.95 23.65 -13.02
C MET A 263 -9.77 22.84 -14.31
N LYS A 264 -10.80 22.79 -15.15
CA LYS A 264 -10.80 22.15 -16.48
C LYS A 264 -11.01 23.21 -17.58
N SER A 265 -10.10 23.23 -18.56
CA SER A 265 -10.08 24.19 -19.66
C SER A 265 -9.67 23.51 -20.98
N GLY A 266 -10.65 22.92 -21.67
CA GLY A 266 -10.47 22.27 -22.97
C GLY A 266 -9.63 21.00 -22.90
N ARG A 267 -8.33 21.13 -23.18
CA ARG A 267 -7.33 20.05 -23.09
C ARG A 267 -6.49 20.08 -21.81
N PHE A 268 -6.54 21.17 -21.06
CA PHE A 268 -5.81 21.34 -19.80
C PHE A 268 -6.73 21.06 -18.61
N GLU A 269 -6.22 20.33 -17.62
CA GLU A 269 -6.83 20.23 -16.29
C GLU A 269 -5.74 20.47 -15.23
N GLY A 270 -6.06 21.15 -14.14
CA GLY A 270 -5.10 21.37 -13.06
C GLY A 270 -5.77 21.47 -11.70
N ALA A 271 -5.07 21.00 -10.67
CA ALA A 271 -5.55 20.91 -9.30
C ALA A 271 -4.54 21.46 -8.29
N VAL A 272 -5.04 21.90 -7.15
CA VAL A 272 -4.25 22.20 -5.93
C VAL A 272 -5.00 21.65 -4.72
N SER A 273 -4.28 21.01 -3.80
CA SER A 273 -4.79 20.46 -2.55
C SER A 273 -3.86 20.82 -1.41
N LEU A 274 -4.41 21.26 -0.28
CA LEU A 274 -3.68 21.63 0.93
C LEU A 274 -4.36 20.97 2.13
N GLY A 275 -3.58 20.36 3.03
CA GLY A 275 -4.10 19.71 4.22
C GLY A 275 -3.05 19.45 5.29
N VAL A 276 -3.50 18.79 6.36
CA VAL A 276 -2.69 18.38 7.50
C VAL A 276 -3.01 16.96 7.93
N ASN A 277 -1.98 16.24 8.35
CA ASN A 277 -2.07 14.95 9.03
C ASN A 277 -1.36 15.04 10.40
N ARG A 278 -1.82 14.28 11.39
CA ARG A 278 -1.19 14.27 12.74
C ARG A 278 -1.23 12.87 13.35
N LEU A 279 -0.11 12.17 13.25
CA LEU A 279 0.01 10.79 13.69
C LEU A 279 -0.05 10.68 15.21
N VAL A 280 -0.78 9.67 15.70
CA VAL A 280 -0.85 9.31 17.12
C VAL A 280 0.40 8.49 17.48
N ARG A 281 1.56 9.16 17.43
CA ARG A 281 2.90 8.59 17.67
C ARG A 281 3.72 9.58 18.49
N PRO A 282 4.59 9.14 19.42
CA PRO A 282 5.31 10.01 20.37
C PRO A 282 6.09 11.18 19.75
N PHE A 283 6.52 11.07 18.48
CA PHE A 283 7.27 12.12 17.78
C PHE A 283 6.41 13.12 17.00
N GLN A 284 5.09 12.97 16.98
CA GLN A 284 4.14 13.97 16.47
C GLN A 284 3.07 14.37 17.50
N TYR A 285 2.58 13.44 18.32
CA TYR A 285 1.56 13.73 19.33
C TYR A 285 1.93 13.10 20.68
N GLN A 286 1.79 13.89 21.74
CA GLN A 286 1.97 13.43 23.12
C GLN A 286 0.99 14.13 24.05
N THR A 287 0.25 13.35 24.83
CA THR A 287 -0.40 13.80 26.07
C THR A 287 0.44 13.43 27.28
N ILE A 288 0.37 14.23 28.34
CA ILE A 288 0.96 13.93 29.65
C ILE A 288 -0.05 14.22 30.75
N ASN A 289 -0.03 13.41 31.81
CA ASN A 289 -0.76 13.71 33.04
C ASN A 289 0.04 14.72 33.88
N VAL A 290 -0.62 15.79 34.30
CA VAL A 290 -0.12 16.77 35.27
C VAL A 290 -1.09 16.87 36.44
N ALA A 291 -0.60 17.32 37.61
CA ALA A 291 -1.49 17.56 38.75
C ALA A 291 -2.59 18.57 38.39
N ASP A 292 -3.83 18.25 38.75
CA ASP A 292 -4.91 19.21 38.67
C ASP A 292 -4.81 20.25 39.82
N ARG A 293 -5.40 21.44 39.61
CA ARG A 293 -5.38 22.53 40.60
C ARG A 293 -6.41 22.38 41.72
N LEU A 294 -7.41 21.52 41.55
CA LEU A 294 -8.45 21.22 42.54
C LEU A 294 -8.20 19.85 43.15
N GLN A 295 -8.20 18.78 42.34
CA GLN A 295 -7.95 17.41 42.82
C GLN A 295 -7.59 16.43 41.69
N GLY A 296 -6.59 15.58 41.92
CA GLY A 296 -6.22 14.49 41.01
C GLY A 296 -5.24 14.92 39.92
N ALA A 297 -5.38 14.34 38.72
CA ALA A 297 -4.54 14.62 37.57
C ALA A 297 -5.39 14.90 36.32
N GLN A 298 -4.88 15.78 35.46
CA GLN A 298 -5.46 16.13 34.17
C GLN A 298 -4.49 15.78 33.03
N SER A 299 -5.00 15.21 31.95
CA SER A 299 -4.23 14.97 30.73
C SER A 299 -4.18 16.25 29.90
N ILE A 300 -2.99 16.79 29.69
CA ILE A 300 -2.73 17.93 28.78
C ILE A 300 -1.96 17.48 27.54
N VAL A 301 -2.12 18.20 26.43
CA VAL A 301 -1.29 18.00 25.23
C VAL A 301 0.08 18.65 25.46
N GLN A 302 1.13 17.86 25.45
CA GLN A 302 2.54 18.28 25.54
C GLN A 302 3.14 18.51 24.14
N LEU A 303 2.68 17.75 23.14
CA LEU A 303 3.16 17.83 21.77
C LEU A 303 2.01 17.65 20.78
N ASP A 304 1.89 18.55 19.81
CA ASP A 304 1.03 18.40 18.63
C ASP A 304 1.79 19.00 17.41
N ARG A 305 2.39 18.13 16.61
CA ARG A 305 3.13 18.48 15.38
C ARG A 305 2.35 17.95 14.18
N GLN A 306 1.60 18.83 13.55
CA GLN A 306 0.83 18.47 12.36
C GLN A 306 1.74 18.52 11.13
N ARG A 307 1.82 17.42 10.38
CA ARG A 307 2.48 17.35 9.07
C ARG A 307 1.59 18.07 8.06
N PHE A 308 2.01 19.27 7.66
CA PHE A 308 1.44 19.94 6.50
C PHE A 308 1.78 19.16 5.24
N VAL A 309 0.79 19.04 4.35
CA VAL A 309 0.91 18.43 3.02
C VAL A 309 0.24 19.38 2.03
N GLY A 310 0.99 19.79 1.01
CA GLY A 310 0.45 20.55 -0.11
C GLY A 310 0.84 19.89 -1.43
N SER A 311 -0.10 19.72 -2.34
CA SER A 311 0.17 19.22 -3.68
C SER A 311 -0.50 20.06 -4.75
N THR A 312 0.08 20.04 -5.94
CA THR A 312 -0.55 20.53 -7.17
C THR A 312 -0.28 19.57 -8.30
N ASN A 313 -1.27 19.34 -9.15
CA ASN A 313 -1.09 18.59 -10.39
C ASN A 313 -1.59 19.40 -11.59
N ALA A 314 -1.04 19.12 -12.75
CA ALA A 314 -1.43 19.72 -14.02
C ALA A 314 -1.32 18.66 -15.12
N SER A 315 -2.38 18.47 -15.89
CA SER A 315 -2.43 17.55 -17.02
C SER A 315 -2.83 18.25 -18.32
N TYR A 316 -2.35 17.71 -19.43
CA TYR A 316 -2.64 18.19 -20.77
C TYR A 316 -2.86 17.03 -21.73
N ARG A 317 -4.05 16.99 -22.37
CA ARG A 317 -4.38 16.03 -23.43
C ARG A 317 -3.71 16.45 -24.75
N LEU A 318 -2.68 15.71 -25.13
CA LEU A 318 -1.97 15.85 -26.40
C LEU A 318 -2.83 15.35 -27.58
N LEU A 319 -3.53 14.23 -27.39
CA LEU A 319 -4.40 13.57 -28.36
C LEU A 319 -5.70 13.09 -27.71
N GLY A 320 -6.72 12.78 -28.53
CA GLY A 320 -8.00 12.22 -28.08
C GLY A 320 -9.03 13.26 -27.62
N ASP A 321 -9.62 13.99 -28.57
CA ASP A 321 -10.83 14.83 -28.37
C ASP A 321 -12.12 14.12 -28.88
N GLY A 322 -12.07 12.80 -29.06
CA GLY A 322 -13.14 11.97 -29.62
C GLY A 322 -12.72 10.49 -29.66
N GLU A 323 -13.39 9.69 -30.49
CA GLU A 323 -13.08 8.26 -30.65
C GLU A 323 -11.66 8.02 -31.22
N GLY A 324 -10.97 7.01 -30.69
CA GLY A 324 -9.62 6.59 -31.10
C GLY A 324 -8.54 6.81 -30.03
N VAL A 325 -7.29 6.87 -30.46
CA VAL A 325 -6.12 6.92 -29.55
C VAL A 325 -6.02 8.29 -28.87
N GLY A 326 -6.06 8.28 -27.53
CA GLY A 326 -5.82 9.44 -26.69
C GLY A 326 -4.44 9.39 -26.03
N MET A 327 -3.93 10.56 -25.63
CA MET A 327 -2.65 10.70 -24.94
C MET A 327 -2.65 11.93 -24.02
N LYS A 328 -2.19 11.76 -22.77
CA LYS A 328 -2.06 12.81 -21.75
C LYS A 328 -0.63 12.84 -21.20
N VAL A 329 -0.16 14.04 -20.88
CA VAL A 329 0.95 14.22 -19.93
C VAL A 329 0.38 14.81 -18.64
N LYS A 330 0.94 14.43 -17.50
CA LYS A 330 0.60 14.95 -16.17
C LYS A 330 1.89 15.21 -15.39
N GLY A 331 1.96 16.35 -14.71
CA GLY A 331 2.98 16.66 -13.72
C GLY A 331 2.34 16.85 -12.34
N VAL A 332 3.08 16.51 -11.28
CA VAL A 332 2.70 16.69 -9.88
C VAL A 332 3.87 17.32 -9.14
N ILE A 333 3.58 18.23 -8.19
CA ILE A 333 4.54 18.73 -7.21
C ILE A 333 3.90 18.57 -5.83
N GLU A 334 4.65 18.03 -4.89
CA GLU A 334 4.27 17.87 -3.48
C GLU A 334 5.26 18.59 -2.57
N ILE A 335 4.76 19.18 -1.49
CA ILE A 335 5.55 19.79 -0.42
C ILE A 335 5.02 19.30 0.94
N HIS A 336 5.93 18.91 1.82
CA HIS A 336 5.61 18.44 3.17
C HIS A 336 6.39 19.28 4.18
N GLY A 337 5.78 19.55 5.34
CA GLY A 337 6.44 20.27 6.42
C GLY A 337 5.96 19.79 7.78
N LEU A 338 6.89 19.54 8.70
CA LEU A 338 6.60 19.13 10.07
C LEU A 338 7.25 20.16 11.01
N PRO A 339 6.50 20.86 11.88
CA PRO A 339 7.06 21.89 12.75
C PRO A 339 8.02 21.30 13.79
N ALA A 340 8.84 22.12 14.43
CA ALA A 340 9.62 21.70 15.60
C ALA A 340 8.70 21.44 16.82
N GLY A 341 9.23 20.78 17.86
CA GLY A 341 8.52 20.62 19.12
C GLY A 341 9.36 19.95 20.22
N GLU A 342 8.81 19.84 21.42
CA GLU A 342 9.49 19.26 22.58
C GLU A 342 8.72 18.04 23.10
N TYR A 343 9.30 16.86 22.92
CA TYR A 343 8.80 15.62 23.51
C TYR A 343 9.29 15.49 24.95
N LYS A 344 8.41 15.19 25.90
CA LYS A 344 8.79 14.92 27.29
C LYS A 344 9.08 13.44 27.48
N ARG A 345 10.26 13.10 27.97
CA ARG A 345 10.65 11.73 28.35
C ARG A 345 10.08 11.33 29.71
N ASP A 346 10.11 10.04 30.00
CA ASP A 346 9.66 9.44 31.27
C ASP A 346 10.57 9.82 32.45
N ASP A 347 11.85 10.13 32.19
CA ASP A 347 12.80 10.74 33.13
C ASP A 347 12.51 12.22 33.45
N LEU A 348 11.37 12.74 32.96
CA LEU A 348 10.88 14.12 33.04
C LEU A 348 11.73 15.16 32.28
N THR A 349 12.77 14.75 31.56
CA THR A 349 13.55 15.65 30.70
C THR A 349 12.87 15.90 29.36
N TYR A 350 13.29 16.95 28.66
CA TYR A 350 12.76 17.30 27.33
C TYR A 350 13.71 16.86 26.21
N LYS A 351 13.13 16.42 25.09
CA LYS A 351 13.79 16.01 23.85
C LYS A 351 13.31 16.92 22.73
N ASN A 352 14.15 17.85 22.33
CA ASN A 352 13.89 18.70 21.17
C ASN A 352 13.78 17.82 19.90
N LEU A 353 12.71 18.04 19.15
CA LEU A 353 12.46 17.49 17.83
C LEU A 353 12.59 18.66 16.83
N PRO A 354 13.45 18.57 15.81
CA PRO A 354 13.65 19.65 14.85
C PRO A 354 12.40 19.85 13.98
N ALA A 355 12.32 20.97 13.27
CA ALA A 355 11.43 21.05 12.12
C ALA A 355 11.99 20.18 10.98
N ASP A 356 11.12 19.65 10.12
CA ASP A 356 11.53 18.87 8.95
C ASP A 356 10.70 19.24 7.72
N PHE A 357 11.23 18.96 6.53
CA PHE A 357 10.70 19.42 5.25
C PHE A 357 10.79 18.33 4.19
N GLY A 358 9.98 18.40 3.15
CA GLY A 358 10.08 17.49 2.02
C GLY A 358 9.52 18.09 0.74
N VAL A 359 10.02 17.63 -0.39
CA VAL A 359 9.52 17.98 -1.72
C VAL A 359 9.55 16.75 -2.63
N ALA A 360 8.51 16.56 -3.43
CA ALA A 360 8.49 15.56 -4.49
C ALA A 360 8.00 16.15 -5.82
N PHE A 361 8.48 15.54 -6.91
CA PHE A 361 8.11 15.85 -8.28
C PHE A 361 7.66 14.54 -8.94
N GLY A 362 6.41 14.51 -9.38
CA GLY A 362 5.80 13.40 -10.11
C GLY A 362 5.59 13.74 -11.59
N GLY A 363 5.71 12.75 -12.46
CA GLY A 363 5.44 12.87 -13.89
C GLY A 363 4.81 11.60 -14.45
N GLN A 364 3.85 11.76 -15.37
CA GLN A 364 3.19 10.65 -16.06
C GLN A 364 2.99 10.96 -17.54
N LEU A 365 3.21 9.94 -18.37
CA LEU A 365 2.76 9.87 -19.75
C LEU A 365 1.73 8.74 -19.86
N GLY A 366 0.48 9.07 -20.17
CA GLY A 366 -0.61 8.10 -20.34
C GLY A 366 -1.11 8.06 -21.78
N MET A 367 -1.35 6.88 -22.33
CA MET A 367 -1.98 6.63 -23.63
C MET A 367 -3.14 5.66 -23.48
N TRP A 368 -4.21 5.82 -24.26
CA TRP A 368 -5.40 4.94 -24.22
C TRP A 368 -6.10 4.84 -25.57
N GLY A 369 -7.06 3.93 -25.70
CA GLY A 369 -7.92 3.83 -26.90
C GLY A 369 -7.26 3.17 -28.11
N PHE A 370 -6.24 2.33 -27.89
CA PHE A 370 -5.50 1.59 -28.92
C PHE A 370 -5.82 0.09 -29.00
N GLY A 371 -6.73 -0.40 -28.15
CA GLY A 371 -7.27 -1.76 -28.15
C GLY A 371 -8.80 -1.75 -28.06
N GLU A 372 -9.44 -2.91 -28.00
CA GLU A 372 -10.90 -3.02 -28.13
C GLU A 372 -11.68 -2.51 -26.90
N ARG A 373 -11.12 -2.69 -25.70
CA ARG A 373 -11.75 -2.36 -24.41
C ARG A 373 -10.68 -1.90 -23.43
N ASP A 374 -10.95 -0.81 -22.71
CA ASP A 374 -10.19 -0.24 -21.57
C ASP A 374 -8.65 -0.25 -21.69
N SER A 375 -8.16 -0.22 -22.92
CA SER A 375 -6.76 -0.48 -23.26
C SER A 375 -5.96 0.80 -23.13
N HIS A 376 -4.94 0.77 -22.27
CA HIS A 376 -4.15 1.91 -21.88
C HIS A 376 -2.73 1.51 -21.47
N VAL A 377 -1.82 2.48 -21.43
CA VAL A 377 -0.51 2.36 -20.81
C VAL A 377 -0.15 3.68 -20.14
N ASN A 378 0.32 3.62 -18.91
CA ASN A 378 0.86 4.73 -18.15
C ASN A 378 2.34 4.46 -17.86
N LEU A 379 3.19 5.46 -18.09
CA LEU A 379 4.56 5.51 -17.59
C LEU A 379 4.63 6.59 -16.52
N PHE A 380 5.24 6.26 -15.37
CA PHE A 380 5.33 7.12 -14.19
C PHE A 380 6.79 7.35 -13.79
N VAL A 381 7.11 8.56 -13.32
CA VAL A 381 8.38 8.88 -12.67
C VAL A 381 8.12 9.73 -11.42
N ARG A 382 8.81 9.43 -10.32
CA ARG A 382 8.80 10.20 -9.07
C ARG A 382 10.23 10.50 -8.62
N LEU A 383 10.46 11.71 -8.13
CA LEU A 383 11.70 12.17 -7.50
C LEU A 383 11.32 12.89 -6.20
N ALA A 384 11.69 12.34 -5.04
CA ALA A 384 11.40 12.95 -3.74
C ALA A 384 12.65 13.15 -2.88
N ARG A 385 12.57 14.09 -1.94
CA ARG A 385 13.60 14.37 -0.93
C ARG A 385 13.01 14.72 0.43
N GLY A 386 13.77 14.40 1.48
CA GLY A 386 13.40 14.58 2.87
C GLY A 386 12.08 13.91 3.19
N LEU A 387 11.21 14.62 3.90
CA LEU A 387 9.93 14.15 4.41
C LEU A 387 8.96 13.68 3.31
N ALA A 388 9.20 13.98 2.03
CA ALA A 388 8.37 13.53 0.91
C ALA A 388 8.80 12.19 0.30
N ALA A 389 9.93 11.61 0.75
CA ALA A 389 10.37 10.26 0.39
C ALA A 389 9.66 9.15 1.21
N TYR A 390 8.83 9.53 2.18
CA TYR A 390 8.00 8.67 3.02
C TYR A 390 6.53 9.06 2.83
N ASP A 391 5.61 8.10 2.85
CA ASP A 391 4.15 8.31 2.77
C ASP A 391 3.67 9.37 3.77
N GLU A 392 2.62 10.15 3.47
CA GLU A 392 2.16 11.21 4.37
C GLU A 392 1.63 10.75 5.73
N LEU A 393 1.29 9.47 5.86
CA LEU A 393 0.86 8.80 7.08
C LEU A 393 1.98 8.03 7.80
N ASP A 394 3.16 7.90 7.18
CA ASP A 394 4.31 7.21 7.77
C ASP A 394 5.11 8.06 8.76
N VAL A 395 5.86 7.35 9.62
CA VAL A 395 6.88 7.92 10.52
C VAL A 395 8.25 7.75 9.87
N PRO A 396 8.97 8.85 9.53
CA PRO A 396 10.32 8.74 8.98
C PRO A 396 11.30 7.99 9.88
N SER A 397 11.92 6.95 9.30
CA SER A 397 13.10 6.22 9.81
C SER A 397 14.38 6.76 9.17
N GLY A 398 15.56 6.35 9.68
CA GLY A 398 16.84 6.72 9.06
C GLY A 398 17.06 8.23 9.01
N LEU A 399 17.17 8.85 10.19
CA LEU A 399 17.24 10.30 10.33
C LEU A 399 18.67 10.75 10.61
N ASP A 400 19.01 11.95 10.14
CA ASP A 400 20.35 12.52 10.31
C ASP A 400 20.72 12.78 11.80
N GLU A 401 21.94 13.24 12.03
CA GLU A 401 22.43 13.57 13.37
C GLU A 401 21.64 14.69 14.08
N HIS A 402 20.85 15.47 13.34
CA HIS A 402 19.95 16.51 13.83
C HIS A 402 18.52 16.01 14.04
N ARG A 403 18.21 14.79 13.58
CA ARG A 403 16.89 14.11 13.52
C ARG A 403 15.95 14.67 12.44
N GLN A 404 16.51 15.02 11.29
CA GLN A 404 15.83 15.50 10.10
C GLN A 404 15.98 14.48 8.97
N SER A 405 14.97 14.38 8.11
CA SER A 405 15.08 13.61 6.87
C SER A 405 15.62 14.47 5.72
N PHE A 406 15.34 15.79 5.73
CA PHE A 406 15.86 16.71 4.73
C PHE A 406 17.28 17.19 5.05
N PRO A 407 18.23 17.21 4.09
CA PRO A 407 18.08 16.92 2.65
C PRO A 407 18.52 15.51 2.23
N GLY A 408 18.89 14.64 3.19
CA GLY A 408 19.52 13.34 2.96
C GLY A 408 18.59 12.33 2.30
N ALA A 409 17.45 12.05 2.94
CA ALA A 409 16.48 11.07 2.47
C ALA A 409 16.01 11.41 1.05
N SER A 410 15.91 10.40 0.20
CA SER A 410 15.59 10.56 -1.21
C SER A 410 14.97 9.30 -1.81
N GLU A 411 14.05 9.54 -2.74
CA GLU A 411 13.40 8.51 -3.54
C GLU A 411 13.56 8.84 -5.02
N PHE A 412 13.85 7.81 -5.81
CA PHE A 412 13.62 7.81 -7.25
C PHE A 412 12.78 6.60 -7.60
N LEU A 413 11.67 6.80 -8.32
CA LEU A 413 10.85 5.72 -8.84
C LEU A 413 10.59 5.91 -10.33
N LEU A 414 10.66 4.83 -11.08
CA LEU A 414 10.26 4.74 -12.48
C LEU A 414 9.39 3.48 -12.62
N GLY A 415 8.20 3.59 -13.22
CA GLY A 415 7.35 2.42 -13.41
C GLY A 415 6.30 2.56 -14.49
N ALA A 416 5.56 1.48 -14.72
CA ALA A 416 4.52 1.38 -15.72
C ALA A 416 3.30 0.59 -15.23
N SER A 417 2.11 1.03 -15.63
CA SER A 417 0.89 0.23 -15.60
C SER A 417 0.25 0.16 -16.98
N GLY A 418 -0.56 -0.86 -17.23
CA GLY A 418 -1.30 -0.92 -18.49
C GLY A 418 -2.25 -2.10 -18.63
N ASN A 419 -3.08 -2.00 -19.67
CA ASN A 419 -4.03 -3.00 -20.10
C ASN A 419 -4.08 -3.04 -21.62
N TYR A 420 -4.20 -4.22 -22.20
CA TYR A 420 -4.49 -4.39 -23.63
C TYR A 420 -5.47 -5.52 -23.84
N GLU A 421 -6.51 -5.27 -24.64
CA GLU A 421 -7.56 -6.24 -24.97
C GLU A 421 -7.80 -6.35 -26.48
N ALA A 422 -7.91 -7.59 -26.97
CA ALA A 422 -8.19 -7.92 -28.37
C ALA A 422 -8.94 -9.27 -28.47
N GLY A 423 -10.17 -9.25 -28.98
CA GLY A 423 -11.07 -10.39 -29.00
C GLY A 423 -11.28 -10.95 -27.58
N PRO A 424 -11.15 -12.27 -27.37
CA PRO A 424 -11.26 -12.88 -26.05
C PRO A 424 -10.01 -12.70 -25.19
N PHE A 425 -8.89 -12.19 -25.73
CA PHE A 425 -7.61 -12.10 -25.02
C PHE A 425 -7.42 -10.73 -24.38
N GLY A 426 -6.71 -10.70 -23.25
CA GLY A 426 -6.10 -9.48 -22.77
C GLY A 426 -4.93 -9.72 -21.83
N VAL A 427 -4.28 -8.63 -21.42
CA VAL A 427 -3.14 -8.64 -20.51
C VAL A 427 -3.10 -7.36 -19.68
N LEU A 428 -2.95 -7.51 -18.37
CA LEU A 428 -2.62 -6.44 -17.43
C LEU A 428 -1.11 -6.42 -17.13
N LEU A 429 -0.58 -5.24 -16.84
CA LEU A 429 0.80 -4.99 -16.42
C LEU A 429 0.81 -4.03 -15.22
N GLY A 430 1.63 -4.36 -14.22
CA GLY A 430 2.06 -3.44 -13.15
C GLY A 430 3.54 -3.65 -12.88
N SER A 431 4.33 -2.57 -12.84
CA SER A 431 5.78 -2.68 -12.65
C SER A 431 6.41 -1.38 -12.16
N TYR A 432 7.46 -1.48 -11.36
CA TYR A 432 8.33 -0.34 -11.05
C TYR A 432 9.75 -0.78 -10.71
N ILE A 433 10.68 0.16 -10.81
CA ILE A 433 11.97 0.14 -10.12
C ILE A 433 12.00 1.37 -9.21
N ARG A 434 12.48 1.20 -7.98
CA ARG A 434 12.59 2.25 -6.97
C ARG A 434 13.99 2.20 -6.37
N ARG A 435 14.58 3.37 -6.16
CA ARG A 435 15.69 3.56 -5.23
C ARG A 435 15.15 4.31 -4.03
N PHE A 436 15.41 3.79 -2.84
CA PHE A 436 15.24 4.50 -1.60
C PHE A 436 16.61 4.65 -0.93
N THR A 437 16.87 5.83 -0.39
CA THR A 437 18.04 6.16 0.44
C THR A 437 17.53 7.07 1.55
N ASP A 438 17.90 6.84 2.81
CA ASP A 438 17.43 7.68 3.93
C ASP A 438 18.40 8.84 4.26
N ALA A 439 18.32 9.40 5.46
CA ALA A 439 19.12 10.55 5.90
C ALA A 439 20.21 10.22 6.94
N ASP A 440 20.42 8.94 7.25
CA ASP A 440 21.48 8.46 8.15
C ASP A 440 22.89 8.79 7.58
N ARG A 441 23.92 8.58 8.40
CA ARG A 441 25.33 8.69 8.01
C ARG A 441 25.91 7.39 7.46
N SER A 442 25.28 6.27 7.77
CA SER A 442 25.59 5.00 7.14
C SER A 442 24.99 4.94 5.73
N VAL A 443 25.66 4.22 4.83
CA VAL A 443 25.40 4.23 3.38
C VAL A 443 25.65 2.86 2.72
N LYS A 444 25.64 1.81 3.57
CA LYS A 444 26.05 0.42 3.31
C LYS A 444 25.35 -0.52 4.29
N ASP A 445 24.03 -0.43 4.28
CA ASP A 445 23.03 -0.99 5.19
C ASP A 445 21.81 -1.49 4.40
N GLU A 446 20.80 -2.00 5.10
CA GLU A 446 19.70 -2.76 4.51
C GLU A 446 18.49 -1.89 4.13
N ASP A 447 18.28 -0.80 4.87
CA ASP A 447 17.32 0.28 4.65
C ASP A 447 17.71 1.22 3.49
N ASP A 448 18.96 1.17 3.01
CA ASP A 448 19.39 1.85 1.79
C ASP A 448 19.43 0.85 0.61
N TYR A 449 18.50 0.96 -0.35
CA TYR A 449 18.26 -0.10 -1.36
C TYR A 449 17.79 0.39 -2.74
N TRP A 450 18.04 -0.44 -3.74
CA TRP A 450 17.16 -0.53 -4.91
C TRP A 450 16.15 -1.66 -4.71
N GLU A 451 14.96 -1.51 -5.28
CA GLU A 451 13.97 -2.58 -5.40
C GLU A 451 13.23 -2.48 -6.74
N GLY A 452 12.50 -3.53 -7.09
CA GLY A 452 11.56 -3.48 -8.20
C GLY A 452 10.70 -4.74 -8.31
N ILE A 453 9.58 -4.58 -9.01
CA ILE A 453 8.67 -5.66 -9.37
C ILE A 453 8.25 -5.52 -10.83
N VAL A 454 8.02 -6.67 -11.47
CA VAL A 454 7.13 -6.77 -12.62
C VAL A 454 6.06 -7.82 -12.30
N ASP A 455 4.79 -7.49 -12.54
CA ASP A 455 3.66 -8.40 -12.51
C ASP A 455 2.89 -8.27 -13.83
N VAL A 456 2.57 -9.42 -14.44
CA VAL A 456 1.87 -9.52 -15.71
C VAL A 456 0.76 -10.54 -15.57
N ARG A 457 -0.50 -10.14 -15.85
CA ARG A 457 -1.67 -11.01 -15.78
C ARG A 457 -2.32 -11.18 -17.15
N PRO A 458 -1.81 -12.06 -18.04
CA PRO A 458 -2.52 -12.51 -19.22
C PRO A 458 -3.80 -13.28 -18.86
N TYR A 459 -4.83 -13.16 -19.69
CA TYR A 459 -6.07 -13.90 -19.56
C TYR A 459 -6.76 -14.14 -20.91
N VAL A 460 -7.70 -15.09 -20.93
CA VAL A 460 -8.56 -15.37 -22.06
C VAL A 460 -9.99 -15.69 -21.63
N GLY A 461 -10.97 -15.05 -22.26
CA GLY A 461 -12.39 -15.38 -22.18
C GLY A 461 -12.69 -16.69 -22.89
N MET A 462 -13.24 -17.64 -22.15
CA MET A 462 -13.57 -19.00 -22.60
C MET A 462 -15.07 -19.13 -22.94
N LEU A 463 -15.91 -18.39 -22.21
CA LEU A 463 -17.35 -18.22 -22.40
C LEU A 463 -17.71 -16.76 -22.05
N ASP A 464 -18.95 -16.33 -22.27
CA ASP A 464 -19.36 -14.94 -21.98
C ASP A 464 -19.13 -14.53 -20.53
N LEU A 465 -19.26 -15.46 -19.58
CA LEU A 465 -19.11 -15.23 -18.13
C LEU A 465 -17.83 -15.81 -17.52
N PHE A 466 -17.02 -16.57 -18.28
CA PHE A 466 -15.88 -17.33 -17.74
C PHE A 466 -14.58 -16.98 -18.45
N GLN A 467 -13.60 -16.56 -17.66
CA GLN A 467 -12.23 -16.26 -18.07
C GLN A 467 -11.25 -17.20 -17.35
N VAL A 468 -10.12 -17.51 -17.98
CA VAL A 468 -8.96 -18.08 -17.28
C VAL A 468 -7.79 -17.12 -17.39
N ALA A 469 -7.05 -16.95 -16.29
CA ALA A 469 -5.94 -16.02 -16.19
C ALA A 469 -4.76 -16.66 -15.45
N VAL A 470 -3.58 -16.07 -15.59
CA VAL A 470 -2.41 -16.42 -14.78
C VAL A 470 -1.75 -15.13 -14.34
N ASP A 471 -1.58 -14.93 -13.02
CA ASP A 471 -0.72 -13.91 -12.45
C ASP A 471 0.74 -14.40 -12.52
N VAL A 472 1.68 -13.58 -12.98
CA VAL A 472 3.11 -13.94 -13.01
C VAL A 472 3.93 -12.73 -12.60
N SER A 473 4.53 -12.82 -11.41
CA SER A 473 5.33 -11.72 -10.86
C SER A 473 6.74 -12.14 -10.44
N TYR A 474 7.65 -11.18 -10.55
CA TYR A 474 9.02 -11.28 -10.05
C TYR A 474 9.35 -10.00 -9.28
N GLN A 475 9.72 -10.16 -8.01
CA GLN A 475 10.14 -9.13 -7.09
C GLN A 475 11.62 -9.28 -6.78
N GLN A 476 12.34 -8.17 -6.66
CA GLN A 476 13.72 -8.17 -6.17
C GLN A 476 14.04 -6.90 -5.40
N ARG A 477 14.74 -7.05 -4.27
CA ARG A 477 15.41 -5.99 -3.52
C ARG A 477 16.92 -6.20 -3.59
N LEU A 478 17.65 -5.09 -3.57
CA LEU A 478 19.09 -4.98 -3.69
C LEU A 478 19.57 -3.99 -2.61
N PRO A 479 19.77 -4.46 -1.37
CA PRO A 479 20.30 -3.64 -0.29
C PRO A 479 21.76 -3.23 -0.57
N ARG A 480 22.23 -2.14 0.04
CA ARG A 480 23.59 -1.64 -0.13
C ARG A 480 24.58 -2.17 0.91
N GLY A 481 24.07 -2.73 2.00
CA GLY A 481 24.82 -3.40 3.06
C GLY A 481 24.67 -4.92 3.07
N PRO A 482 25.34 -5.58 4.03
CA PRO A 482 25.04 -6.96 4.38
C PRO A 482 23.72 -7.05 5.15
N SER A 483 23.11 -8.23 5.13
CA SER A 483 22.05 -8.59 6.08
C SER A 483 22.58 -8.54 7.52
N PRO A 484 21.76 -8.08 8.49
CA PRO A 484 22.13 -8.10 9.91
C PRO A 484 22.20 -9.53 10.50
N THR A 485 21.54 -10.50 9.85
CA THR A 485 21.41 -11.89 10.30
C THR A 485 22.46 -12.79 9.64
N LEU A 486 22.54 -12.78 8.31
CA LEU A 486 23.48 -13.61 7.54
C LEU A 486 24.89 -12.99 7.43
N LEU A 487 25.04 -11.69 7.73
CA LEU A 487 26.30 -10.94 7.69
C LEU A 487 26.99 -10.91 6.30
N GLU A 488 26.23 -11.17 5.23
CA GLU A 488 26.66 -11.09 3.84
C GLU A 488 25.67 -10.28 2.98
N VAL A 489 26.09 -9.88 1.78
CA VAL A 489 25.25 -9.10 0.85
C VAL A 489 24.24 -10.03 0.18
N THR A 490 23.01 -10.00 0.69
CA THR A 490 21.89 -10.77 0.14
C THR A 490 21.30 -10.09 -1.10
N ASN A 491 20.51 -10.83 -1.88
CA ASN A 491 19.73 -10.28 -2.99
C ASN A 491 18.28 -10.79 -2.87
N PRO A 492 17.47 -10.28 -1.92
CA PRO A 492 16.13 -10.81 -1.65
C PRO A 492 15.25 -10.80 -2.90
N ALA A 493 14.75 -11.97 -3.31
CA ALA A 493 13.91 -12.11 -4.50
C ALA A 493 12.78 -13.13 -4.31
N VAL A 494 11.61 -12.80 -4.88
CA VAL A 494 10.42 -13.65 -4.89
C VAL A 494 9.93 -13.81 -6.32
N PHE A 495 9.71 -15.06 -6.73
CA PHE A 495 9.04 -15.38 -7.99
C PHE A 495 7.69 -16.04 -7.70
N GLN A 496 6.60 -15.54 -8.25
CA GLN A 496 5.26 -16.08 -8.03
C GLN A 496 4.51 -16.34 -9.34
N VAL A 497 3.79 -17.46 -9.37
CA VAL A 497 2.82 -17.79 -10.43
C VAL A 497 1.49 -18.12 -9.77
N ALA A 498 0.39 -17.53 -10.24
CA ALA A 498 -0.96 -17.82 -9.75
C ALA A 498 -1.98 -18.03 -10.88
N PRO A 499 -2.19 -19.27 -11.38
CA PRO A 499 -3.30 -19.59 -12.27
C PRO A 499 -4.65 -19.44 -11.56
N MET A 500 -5.64 -18.92 -12.28
CA MET A 500 -6.99 -18.70 -11.76
C MET A 500 -8.09 -18.92 -12.80
N VAL A 501 -9.24 -19.41 -12.32
CA VAL A 501 -10.49 -19.43 -13.07
C VAL A 501 -11.39 -18.32 -12.54
N VAL A 502 -11.93 -17.48 -13.42
CA VAL A 502 -12.68 -16.28 -13.07
C VAL A 502 -14.09 -16.35 -13.65
N LEU A 503 -15.08 -16.24 -12.78
CA LEU A 503 -16.48 -15.98 -13.13
C LEU A 503 -16.73 -14.46 -13.04
N SER A 504 -17.19 -13.84 -14.12
CA SER A 504 -17.57 -12.42 -14.14
C SER A 504 -18.97 -12.24 -14.75
N PRO A 505 -19.98 -11.91 -13.92
CA PRO A 505 -21.32 -11.55 -14.39
C PRO A 505 -21.36 -10.33 -15.32
N ALA A 506 -20.32 -9.49 -15.31
CA ALA A 506 -20.18 -8.31 -16.17
C ALA A 506 -19.57 -8.61 -17.55
N GLY A 507 -19.19 -9.86 -17.82
CA GLY A 507 -18.62 -10.29 -19.10
C GLY A 507 -17.10 -10.45 -19.08
N ASN A 508 -16.53 -10.65 -20.27
CA ASN A 508 -15.08 -10.73 -20.47
C ASN A 508 -14.41 -9.35 -20.45
N GLY A 509 -13.25 -9.24 -19.80
CA GLY A 509 -12.50 -7.99 -19.67
C GLY A 509 -11.71 -7.91 -18.36
N SER A 510 -10.60 -7.19 -18.38
CA SER A 510 -9.66 -7.15 -17.24
C SER A 510 -10.19 -6.33 -16.06
N TYR A 511 -10.91 -5.25 -16.35
CA TYR A 511 -11.61 -4.39 -15.38
C TYR A 511 -13.10 -4.71 -15.23
N ALA A 512 -13.61 -5.75 -15.90
CA ALA A 512 -14.99 -6.21 -15.72
C ALA A 512 -15.20 -6.71 -14.28
N ARG A 513 -16.17 -6.15 -13.56
CA ARG A 513 -16.51 -6.49 -12.16
C ARG A 513 -18.03 -6.52 -11.95
N PRO A 514 -18.56 -7.33 -11.02
CA PRO A 514 -17.84 -8.16 -10.05
C PRO A 514 -17.13 -9.37 -10.67
N GLN A 515 -16.19 -9.93 -9.92
CA GLN A 515 -15.50 -11.19 -10.22
C GLN A 515 -15.52 -12.12 -9.01
N VAL A 516 -15.71 -13.42 -9.25
CA VAL A 516 -15.41 -14.50 -8.31
C VAL A 516 -14.31 -15.35 -8.93
N ARG A 517 -13.23 -15.62 -8.18
CA ARG A 517 -12.03 -16.31 -8.66
C ARG A 517 -11.79 -17.57 -7.83
N LEU A 518 -11.45 -18.68 -8.48
CA LEU A 518 -10.73 -19.78 -7.86
C LEU A 518 -9.26 -19.61 -8.21
N VAL A 519 -8.39 -19.44 -7.21
CA VAL A 519 -6.97 -19.12 -7.39
C VAL A 519 -6.11 -20.19 -6.71
N TYR A 520 -5.09 -20.66 -7.42
CA TYR A 520 -3.91 -21.27 -6.82
C TYR A 520 -2.74 -20.32 -7.02
N ALA A 521 -1.93 -20.05 -6.00
CA ALA A 521 -0.65 -19.35 -6.13
C ALA A 521 0.49 -20.16 -5.52
N ALA A 522 1.67 -20.07 -6.13
CA ALA A 522 2.91 -20.59 -5.58
C ALA A 522 4.00 -19.51 -5.69
N ALA A 523 4.54 -19.09 -4.55
CA ALA A 523 5.64 -18.14 -4.43
C ALA A 523 6.91 -18.86 -3.98
N HIS A 524 7.99 -18.70 -4.74
CA HIS A 524 9.33 -19.16 -4.38
C HIS A 524 10.13 -18.01 -3.77
N LEU A 525 10.69 -18.22 -2.58
CA LEU A 525 11.53 -17.28 -1.86
C LEU A 525 12.96 -17.80 -1.87
N ASN A 526 13.92 -16.96 -2.30
CA ASN A 526 15.34 -17.25 -2.14
C ASN A 526 15.81 -17.02 -0.69
N GLU A 527 17.08 -17.29 -0.39
CA GLU A 527 17.66 -17.14 0.95
C GLU A 527 17.46 -15.73 1.53
N GLY A 528 17.87 -14.68 0.80
CA GLY A 528 17.66 -13.29 1.22
C GLY A 528 16.18 -12.89 1.38
N ALA A 529 15.27 -13.46 0.59
CA ALA A 529 13.84 -13.21 0.74
C ALA A 529 13.22 -13.87 1.98
N ARG A 530 13.83 -14.94 2.48
CA ARG A 530 13.46 -15.57 3.75
C ARG A 530 14.03 -14.81 4.94
N ASP A 531 15.27 -14.35 4.80
CA ASP A 531 16.04 -13.60 5.79
C ASP A 531 15.43 -12.23 6.14
N LEU A 532 14.73 -11.58 5.19
CA LEU A 532 13.93 -10.37 5.45
C LEU A 532 12.71 -10.61 6.38
N TYR A 533 12.39 -11.86 6.75
CA TYR A 533 11.36 -12.17 7.73
C TYR A 533 11.99 -12.61 9.06
N PRO A 534 11.42 -12.21 10.22
CA PRO A 534 11.85 -12.71 11.54
C PRO A 534 11.89 -14.24 11.59
N GLU A 535 12.79 -14.79 12.40
CA GLU A 535 12.99 -16.24 12.55
C GLU A 535 11.68 -16.98 12.95
N GLU A 536 10.77 -16.30 13.65
CA GLU A 536 9.47 -16.85 14.07
C GLU A 536 8.37 -16.80 12.97
N ASP A 537 8.58 -16.09 11.86
CA ASP A 537 7.65 -16.12 10.73
C ASP A 537 7.89 -17.36 9.88
N ILE A 538 6.83 -18.14 9.66
CA ILE A 538 6.85 -19.34 8.80
C ILE A 538 7.48 -19.09 7.41
N ARG A 539 7.52 -17.85 6.90
CA ARG A 539 8.15 -17.50 5.62
C ARG A 539 9.68 -17.58 5.68
N HIS A 540 10.31 -17.42 6.84
CA HIS A 540 11.75 -17.61 7.06
C HIS A 540 12.18 -19.07 6.80
N ASP A 541 11.42 -20.05 7.31
CA ASP A 541 11.67 -21.48 7.09
C ASP A 541 11.32 -21.98 5.67
N ARG A 542 10.49 -21.22 4.93
CA ARG A 542 9.78 -21.74 3.74
C ARG A 542 10.20 -21.07 2.44
N SER A 543 11.07 -21.76 1.69
CA SER A 543 11.39 -21.38 0.30
C SER A 543 10.20 -21.51 -0.66
N TRP A 544 9.10 -22.14 -0.27
CA TRP A 544 7.85 -22.16 -1.03
C TRP A 544 6.65 -21.86 -0.13
N ASN A 545 5.92 -20.81 -0.49
CA ASN A 545 4.62 -20.46 0.09
C ASN A 545 3.53 -20.65 -0.96
N HIS A 546 2.33 -21.04 -0.51
CA HIS A 546 1.20 -21.31 -1.41
C HIS A 546 -0.04 -20.55 -0.97
N PHE A 547 -0.95 -20.34 -1.92
CA PHE A 547 -2.35 -20.02 -1.68
C PHE A 547 -3.19 -21.02 -2.47
N PHE A 548 -4.25 -21.55 -1.86
CA PHE A 548 -5.37 -22.12 -2.60
C PHE A 548 -6.67 -21.68 -1.96
N GLY A 549 -7.57 -21.12 -2.76
CA GLY A 549 -8.80 -20.55 -2.23
C GLY A 549 -9.69 -19.83 -3.24
N LEU A 550 -10.78 -19.29 -2.71
CA LEU A 550 -11.72 -18.45 -3.43
C LEU A 550 -11.46 -16.98 -3.10
N GLN A 551 -11.69 -16.12 -4.09
CA GLN A 551 -11.70 -14.67 -3.93
C GLN A 551 -12.96 -14.09 -4.57
N ALA A 552 -13.47 -13.02 -4.01
CA ALA A 552 -14.41 -12.12 -4.67
C ALA A 552 -13.81 -10.71 -4.74
N GLU A 553 -13.99 -10.00 -5.85
CA GLU A 553 -13.58 -8.60 -5.99
C GLU A 553 -14.65 -7.83 -6.77
N TRP A 554 -14.97 -6.61 -6.35
CA TRP A 554 -15.97 -5.77 -7.01
C TRP A 554 -15.62 -4.28 -6.92
N TRP A 555 -16.14 -3.53 -7.89
CA TRP A 555 -16.38 -2.10 -7.75
C TRP A 555 -17.61 -1.67 -8.54
N PHE A 556 -18.35 -0.70 -8.03
CA PHE A 556 -19.42 -0.01 -8.75
C PHE A 556 -19.63 1.37 -8.12
N ASN A 557 -19.85 2.40 -8.95
CA ASN A 557 -20.09 3.80 -8.54
C ASN A 557 -19.10 4.38 -7.52
N SER A 558 -17.89 3.81 -7.37
CA SER A 558 -16.93 4.18 -6.33
C SER A 558 -16.22 5.51 -6.65
N THR A 559 -15.60 6.13 -5.63
CA THR A 559 -14.88 7.40 -5.74
C THR A 559 -13.64 7.34 -6.64
N TYR A 560 -13.10 6.15 -6.94
CA TYR A 560 -11.89 5.95 -7.75
C TYR A 560 -12.21 5.78 -9.25
N ARG A 561 -12.55 6.88 -9.94
CA ARG A 561 -12.80 6.94 -11.39
C ARG A 561 -12.24 8.20 -12.04
#